data_AF-A0A3D3KE36-F1
#
_entry.id   AF-A0A3D3KE36-F1
#
_cell.length_a   1.000
_cell.length_b   1.000
_cell.length_c   1.000
_cell.angle_alpha   90.00
_cell.angle_beta   90.00
_cell.angle_gamma   90.00
#
_symmetry.space_group_name_H-M   'P 1'
#
loop_
_entity.id
_entity.type
_entity.pdbx_description
1 polymer ?
#
loop_
_entity_poly.entity_id
_entity_poly.type
_entity_poly.pdbx_seq_one_letter_code
_entity_poly.pdbx_strand_id
1 'polypeptide(L)'
;MVEKQWEGVADIFRRYWKSYGGLSALVSSPYLHISMLITFLTLGYWSDNDWWVQSLRVLPSLMGFTLGGFAIFLSLGSEDFRSIMARADKGESTDKSPYMVVISSFVHFVLIQMLAIITSIIANAASYTSLPFFISSNVNDIFILLIGLFGYGLFVYSLLLATSVCMAIYRMSGLYATFKARDELE
;
A
#
# COMPACT_ATOMS: atom_id res chain seq x y z
N MET A 1 -15.01 28.87 0.24
CA MET A 1 -13.60 28.39 0.22
C MET A 1 -13.46 26.87 0.40
N VAL A 2 -14.48 26.16 0.92
CA VAL A 2 -14.44 24.69 1.11
C VAL A 2 -14.75 23.89 -0.18
N GLU A 3 -15.61 24.40 -1.07
CA GLU A 3 -15.98 23.69 -2.32
C GLU A 3 -14.79 23.44 -3.26
N LYS A 4 -13.82 24.37 -3.33
CA LYS A 4 -12.60 24.22 -4.14
C LYS A 4 -11.62 23.15 -3.66
N GLN A 5 -11.71 22.70 -2.40
CA GLN A 5 -10.77 21.69 -1.87
C GLN A 5 -11.11 20.27 -2.32
N TRP A 6 -12.37 20.01 -2.66
CA TRP A 6 -12.85 18.69 -3.08
C TRP A 6 -12.83 18.53 -4.61
N GLU A 7 -12.72 19.62 -5.35
CA GLU A 7 -12.59 19.61 -6.80
C GLU A 7 -11.34 18.81 -7.22
N GLY A 8 -11.55 17.76 -8.02
CA GLY A 8 -10.47 16.94 -8.57
C GLY A 8 -9.88 15.87 -7.63
N VAL A 9 -10.34 15.75 -6.38
CA VAL A 9 -9.88 14.67 -5.47
C VAL A 9 -10.18 13.30 -6.07
N ALA A 10 -11.42 13.09 -6.53
CA ALA A 10 -11.82 11.84 -7.18
C ALA A 10 -10.97 11.53 -8.41
N ASP A 11 -10.61 12.55 -9.20
CA ASP A 11 -9.76 12.38 -10.37
C ASP A 11 -8.32 12.00 -10.01
N ILE A 12 -7.78 12.54 -8.92
CA ILE A 12 -6.45 12.16 -8.41
C ILE A 12 -6.46 10.69 -7.99
N PHE A 13 -7.45 10.25 -7.19
CA PHE A 13 -7.58 8.85 -6.80
C PHE A 13 -7.79 7.93 -8.00
N ARG A 14 -8.59 8.36 -8.99
CA ARG A 14 -8.79 7.60 -10.24
C ARG A 14 -7.50 7.44 -11.04
N ARG A 15 -6.71 8.52 -11.19
CA ARG A 15 -5.41 8.48 -11.87
C ARG A 15 -4.42 7.58 -11.14
N TYR A 16 -4.37 7.67 -9.81
CA TYR A 16 -3.56 6.77 -8.98
C TYR A 16 -3.96 5.32 -9.21
N TRP A 17 -5.25 4.98 -9.11
CA TRP A 17 -5.74 3.61 -9.23
C TRP A 17 -5.45 3.02 -10.62
N LYS A 18 -5.66 3.83 -11.67
CA LYS A 18 -5.31 3.45 -13.04
C LYS A 18 -3.81 3.20 -13.18
N SER A 19 -2.97 4.08 -12.61
CA SER A 19 -1.50 3.95 -12.66
C SER A 19 -1.00 2.71 -11.93
N TYR A 20 -1.54 2.42 -10.74
CA TYR A 20 -1.22 1.23 -9.95
C TYR A 20 -1.54 -0.08 -10.70
N GLY A 21 -2.59 -0.10 -11.52
CA GLY A 21 -3.04 -1.31 -12.24
C GLY A 21 -4.42 -1.82 -11.83
N GLY A 22 -5.11 -1.07 -10.97
CA GLY A 22 -6.48 -1.34 -10.57
C GLY A 22 -6.66 -2.63 -9.76
N LEU A 23 -7.88 -3.15 -9.76
CA LEU A 23 -8.25 -4.38 -9.05
C LEU A 23 -7.49 -5.60 -9.58
N SER A 24 -7.23 -5.66 -10.89
CA SER A 24 -6.51 -6.78 -11.49
C SER A 24 -5.10 -6.90 -10.92
N ALA A 25 -4.35 -5.79 -10.84
CA ALA A 25 -3.01 -5.79 -10.25
C ALA A 25 -3.02 -6.09 -8.75
N LEU A 26 -4.07 -5.67 -8.03
CA LEU A 26 -4.21 -5.99 -6.61
C LEU A 26 -4.43 -7.48 -6.39
N VAL A 27 -5.42 -8.07 -7.06
CA VAL A 27 -5.81 -9.48 -6.86
C VAL A 27 -4.76 -10.44 -7.42
N SER A 28 -4.07 -10.09 -8.49
CA SER A 28 -2.95 -10.90 -9.02
C SER A 28 -1.63 -10.72 -8.26
N SER A 29 -1.56 -9.79 -7.30
CA SER A 29 -0.34 -9.48 -6.58
C SER A 29 0.18 -10.68 -5.77
N PRO A 30 1.43 -11.13 -5.99
CA PRO A 30 2.01 -12.20 -5.16
C PRO A 30 2.11 -11.78 -3.69
N TYR A 31 2.32 -10.50 -3.43
CA TYR A 31 2.36 -9.96 -2.06
C TYR A 31 1.01 -10.05 -1.35
N LEU A 32 -0.10 -9.89 -2.08
CA LEU A 32 -1.43 -10.08 -1.51
C LEU A 32 -1.64 -11.56 -1.15
N HIS A 33 -1.34 -12.49 -2.06
CA HIS A 33 -1.47 -13.93 -1.79
C HIS A 33 -0.62 -14.41 -0.62
N ILE A 34 0.65 -13.97 -0.55
CA ILE A 34 1.55 -14.31 0.55
C ILE A 34 1.02 -13.70 1.87
N SER A 35 0.50 -12.47 1.85
CA SER A 35 -0.09 -11.87 3.05
C SER A 35 -1.29 -12.67 3.55
N MET A 36 -2.20 -13.07 2.66
CA MET A 36 -3.35 -13.90 3.02
C MET A 36 -2.92 -15.25 3.59
N LEU A 37 -1.89 -15.89 3.02
CA LEU A 37 -1.33 -17.12 3.55
C LEU A 37 -0.76 -16.92 4.96
N ILE A 38 0.04 -15.88 5.18
CA ILE A 38 0.60 -15.57 6.51
C ILE A 38 -0.51 -15.31 7.51
N THR A 39 -1.49 -14.47 7.15
CA THR A 39 -2.66 -14.18 7.99
C THR A 39 -3.43 -15.44 8.35
N PHE A 40 -3.63 -16.36 7.41
CA PHE A 40 -4.28 -17.64 7.70
C PHE A 40 -3.45 -18.50 8.65
N LEU A 41 -2.13 -18.61 8.42
CA LEU A 41 -1.23 -19.40 9.27
C LEU A 41 -1.11 -18.84 10.69
N THR A 42 -1.32 -17.54 10.87
CA THR A 42 -1.31 -16.88 12.19
C THR A 42 -2.69 -16.68 12.79
N LEU A 43 -3.72 -17.41 12.33
CA LEU A 43 -5.10 -17.36 12.86
C LEU A 43 -5.15 -17.36 14.39
N GLY A 44 -4.42 -18.26 15.05
CA GLY A 44 -4.40 -18.36 16.51
C GLY A 44 -3.78 -17.14 17.23
N TYR A 45 -3.03 -16.28 16.53
CA TYR A 45 -2.54 -15.04 17.10
C TYR A 45 -3.62 -13.96 17.08
N TRP A 46 -4.18 -13.66 15.90
CA TRP A 46 -5.08 -12.51 15.77
C TRP A 46 -6.54 -12.81 16.14
N SER A 47 -6.94 -14.06 16.31
CA SER A 47 -8.29 -14.39 16.80
C SER A 47 -8.46 -14.09 18.30
N ASP A 48 -7.41 -14.31 19.08
CA ASP A 48 -7.52 -14.35 20.56
C ASP A 48 -6.68 -13.27 21.26
N ASN A 49 -5.80 -12.57 20.53
CA ASN A 49 -4.92 -11.54 21.10
C ASN A 49 -5.23 -10.15 20.57
N ASP A 50 -4.73 -9.13 21.29
CA ASP A 50 -4.80 -7.72 20.95
C ASP A 50 -3.91 -7.35 19.74
N TRP A 51 -4.12 -8.00 18.59
CA TRP A 51 -3.30 -7.86 17.38
C TRP A 51 -3.16 -6.40 16.92
N TRP A 52 -4.17 -5.57 17.19
CA TRP A 52 -4.17 -4.13 16.91
C TRP A 52 -3.01 -3.41 17.60
N VAL A 53 -2.57 -3.86 18.77
CA VAL A 53 -1.44 -3.27 19.51
C VAL A 53 -0.15 -3.38 18.69
N GLN A 54 0.07 -4.50 18.01
CA GLN A 54 1.25 -4.68 17.16
C GLN A 54 1.22 -3.72 15.98
N SER A 55 0.08 -3.63 15.28
CA SER A 55 -0.11 -2.70 14.16
C SER A 55 0.13 -1.24 14.58
N LEU A 56 -0.44 -0.82 15.71
CA LEU A 56 -0.30 0.55 16.25
C LEU A 56 1.13 0.88 16.69
N ARG A 57 1.94 -0.12 17.06
CA ARG A 57 3.35 0.07 17.43
C ARG A 57 4.27 0.13 16.21
N VAL A 58 4.00 -0.68 15.19
CA VAL A 58 4.90 -0.87 14.05
C VAL A 58 4.61 0.10 12.89
N LEU A 59 3.34 0.31 12.56
CA LEU A 59 2.98 1.05 11.34
C LEU A 59 3.31 2.55 11.37
N PRO A 60 3.18 3.29 12.48
CA PRO A 60 3.51 4.72 12.48
C PRO A 60 4.99 5.00 12.14
N SER A 61 5.91 4.21 12.68
CA SER A 61 7.34 4.36 12.38
C SER A 61 7.64 3.93 10.95
N LEU A 62 7.09 2.80 10.48
CA LEU A 62 7.23 2.34 9.11
C LEU A 62 6.69 3.35 8.10
N MET A 63 5.56 3.99 8.39
CA MET A 63 4.97 5.03 7.55
C MET A 63 5.86 6.26 7.47
N GLY A 64 6.44 6.69 8.60
CA GLY A 64 7.43 7.76 8.63
C GLY A 64 8.65 7.46 7.75
N PHE A 65 9.21 6.25 7.85
CA PHE A 65 10.31 5.82 6.99
C PHE A 65 9.90 5.69 5.52
N THR A 66 8.67 5.24 5.24
CA THR A 66 8.14 5.14 3.87
C THR A 66 8.06 6.51 3.22
N LEU A 67 7.50 7.50 3.92
CA LEU A 67 7.40 8.87 3.43
C LEU A 67 8.77 9.54 3.30
N GLY A 68 9.68 9.30 4.25
CA GLY A 68 11.06 9.77 4.16
C GLY A 68 11.80 9.17 2.96
N GLY A 69 11.72 7.85 2.76
CA GLY A 69 12.29 7.17 1.61
C GLY A 69 11.67 7.64 0.28
N PHE A 70 10.37 7.89 0.26
CA PHE A 70 9.67 8.45 -0.90
C PHE A 70 10.14 9.87 -1.22
N ALA A 71 10.32 10.73 -0.21
CA ALA A 71 10.84 12.09 -0.39
C ALA A 71 12.28 12.08 -0.92
N ILE A 72 13.13 11.19 -0.38
CA ILE A 72 14.50 10.99 -0.87
C ILE A 72 14.48 10.52 -2.33
N PHE A 73 13.67 9.52 -2.65
CA PHE A 73 13.51 9.03 -4.02
C PHE A 73 13.09 10.15 -4.99
N LEU A 74 12.13 10.99 -4.59
CA LEU A 74 11.75 12.15 -5.37
C LEU A 74 12.92 13.14 -5.52
N SER A 75 13.69 13.39 -4.48
CA SER A 75 14.81 14.37 -4.52
C SER A 75 16.01 13.93 -5.35
N LEU A 76 16.26 12.62 -5.50
CA LEU A 76 17.47 12.09 -6.13
C LEU A 76 17.43 12.06 -7.68
N GLY A 77 16.29 12.38 -8.29
CA GLY A 77 16.17 12.37 -9.76
C GLY A 77 16.67 13.65 -10.42
N SER A 78 17.74 13.56 -11.23
CA SER A 78 18.09 14.61 -12.20
C SER A 78 16.94 14.86 -13.17
N GLU A 79 16.89 16.05 -13.79
CA GLU A 79 15.88 16.34 -14.81
C GLU A 79 15.93 15.33 -15.96
N ASP A 80 17.13 14.89 -16.34
CA ASP A 80 17.35 13.85 -17.34
C ASP A 80 16.76 12.50 -16.91
N PHE A 81 17.04 12.06 -15.68
CA PHE A 81 16.46 10.83 -15.12
C PHE A 81 14.93 10.89 -15.14
N ARG A 82 14.35 12.00 -14.66
CA ARG A 82 12.89 12.17 -14.63
C ARG A 82 12.31 12.21 -16.03
N SER A 83 12.97 12.86 -16.99
CA SER A 83 12.48 12.98 -18.37
C SER A 83 12.49 11.63 -19.10
N ILE A 84 13.55 10.83 -18.94
CA ILE A 84 13.68 9.49 -19.52
C ILE A 84 12.64 8.55 -18.91
N MET A 85 12.55 8.54 -17.57
CA MET A 85 11.65 7.65 -16.84
C MET A 85 10.17 8.07 -16.94
N ALA A 86 9.88 9.30 -17.38
CA ALA A 86 8.53 9.79 -17.65
C ALA A 86 8.03 9.45 -19.06
N ARG A 87 8.91 9.05 -19.99
CA ARG A 87 8.49 8.56 -21.31
C ARG A 87 7.72 7.26 -21.12
N ALA A 88 6.47 7.24 -21.56
CA ALA A 88 5.73 5.99 -21.73
C ALA A 88 6.43 5.18 -22.82
N ASP A 89 6.67 3.90 -22.55
CA ASP A 89 7.24 3.02 -23.55
C ASP A 89 6.23 2.88 -24.70
N LYS A 90 6.64 3.20 -25.93
CA LYS A 90 5.75 3.17 -27.11
C LYS A 90 5.42 1.74 -27.58
N GLY A 91 5.90 0.71 -26.87
CA GLY A 91 5.77 -0.70 -27.25
C GLY A 91 4.93 -1.60 -26.32
N GLU A 92 4.65 -1.21 -25.08
CA GLU A 92 3.82 -2.01 -24.17
C GLU A 92 2.41 -1.42 -24.06
N SER A 93 1.39 -2.29 -24.05
CA SER A 93 -0.05 -1.95 -23.96
C SER A 93 -0.46 -1.17 -22.71
N THR A 94 0.50 -0.81 -21.86
CA THR A 94 0.31 0.08 -20.72
C THR A 94 1.01 1.40 -21.01
N ASP A 95 0.22 2.44 -21.31
CA ASP A 95 0.55 3.87 -21.41
C ASP A 95 1.23 4.49 -20.16
N LYS A 96 1.90 3.68 -19.33
CA LYS A 96 2.36 4.03 -17.99
C LYS A 96 3.86 4.16 -18.00
N SER A 97 4.35 5.35 -17.66
CA SER A 97 5.77 5.54 -17.44
C SER A 97 6.24 4.74 -16.21
N PRO A 98 7.44 4.11 -16.24
CA PRO A 98 7.93 3.35 -15.10
C PRO A 98 8.07 4.21 -13.84
N TYR A 99 8.29 5.53 -14.01
CA TYR A 99 8.21 6.51 -12.94
C TYR A 99 6.86 6.46 -12.22
N MET A 100 5.75 6.58 -12.97
CA MET A 100 4.41 6.57 -12.40
C MET A 100 4.04 5.24 -11.73
N VAL A 101 4.61 4.13 -12.19
CA VAL A 101 4.44 2.82 -11.53
C VAL A 101 5.04 2.83 -10.12
N VAL A 102 6.24 3.37 -9.94
CA VAL A 102 6.87 3.46 -8.61
C VAL A 102 6.13 4.45 -7.73
N ILE A 103 5.80 5.64 -8.24
CA ILE A 103 5.02 6.63 -7.48
C ILE A 103 3.68 6.04 -7.00
N SER A 104 2.93 5.39 -7.89
CA SER A 104 1.65 4.77 -7.52
C SER A 104 1.81 3.59 -6.56
N SER A 105 2.91 2.84 -6.64
CA SER A 105 3.22 1.77 -5.67
C SER A 105 3.50 2.32 -4.28
N PHE A 106 4.25 3.43 -4.17
CA PHE A 106 4.45 4.13 -2.89
C PHE A 106 3.14 4.66 -2.31
N VAL A 107 2.30 5.28 -3.14
CA VAL A 107 0.98 5.77 -2.71
C VAL A 107 0.11 4.60 -2.22
N HIS A 108 0.07 3.49 -2.97
CA HIS A 108 -0.67 2.30 -2.53
C HIS A 108 -0.15 1.78 -1.19
N PHE A 109 1.16 1.68 -1.03
CA PHE A 109 1.79 1.25 0.21
C PHE A 109 1.40 2.14 1.41
N VAL A 110 1.44 3.46 1.25
CA VAL A 110 1.02 4.39 2.32
C VAL A 110 -0.47 4.29 2.62
N LEU A 111 -1.32 4.19 1.59
CA LEU A 111 -2.78 4.04 1.77
C LEU A 111 -3.15 2.77 2.54
N ILE A 112 -2.50 1.64 2.23
CA ILE A 112 -2.74 0.37 2.92
C ILE A 112 -2.24 0.44 4.38
N GLN A 113 -1.09 1.06 4.63
CA GLN A 113 -0.61 1.30 6.00
C GLN A 113 -1.62 2.15 6.80
N MET A 114 -2.14 3.23 6.22
CA MET A 114 -3.17 4.06 6.87
C MET A 114 -4.45 3.26 7.15
N LEU A 115 -4.92 2.46 6.20
CA LEU A 115 -6.10 1.63 6.38
C LEU A 115 -5.90 0.58 7.48
N ALA A 116 -4.71 -0.03 7.57
CA ALA A 116 -4.34 -0.96 8.63
C ALA A 116 -4.32 -0.28 10.02
N ILE A 117 -3.83 0.96 10.12
CA ILE A 117 -3.90 1.74 11.37
C ILE A 117 -5.34 2.04 11.74
N ILE A 118 -6.15 2.55 10.79
CA ILE A 118 -7.56 2.91 11.05
C ILE A 118 -8.35 1.68 11.54
N THR A 119 -8.20 0.54 10.87
CA THR A 119 -8.84 -0.71 11.30
C THR A 119 -8.36 -1.18 12.67
N SER A 120 -7.07 -1.01 13.00
CA SER A 120 -6.52 -1.32 14.32
C SER A 120 -7.07 -0.41 15.42
N ILE A 121 -7.28 0.89 15.14
CA ILE A 121 -7.93 1.82 16.08
C ILE A 121 -9.38 1.39 16.32
N ILE A 122 -10.12 1.04 15.27
CA ILE A 122 -11.51 0.58 15.39
C ILE A 122 -11.57 -0.71 16.21
N ALA A 123 -10.69 -1.67 15.96
CA ALA A 123 -10.62 -2.93 16.73
C ALA A 123 -10.26 -2.68 18.20
N ASN A 124 -9.29 -1.81 18.48
CA ASN A 124 -8.95 -1.40 19.84
C ASN A 124 -10.12 -0.71 20.56
N ALA A 125 -10.86 0.16 19.90
CA ALA A 125 -12.03 0.80 20.49
C ALA A 125 -13.17 -0.19 20.75
N ALA A 126 -13.36 -1.15 19.83
CA ALA A 126 -14.35 -2.21 19.96
C ALA A 126 -14.05 -3.17 21.11
N SER A 127 -12.77 -3.39 21.48
CA SER A 127 -12.43 -4.27 22.60
C SER A 127 -12.87 -3.73 23.97
N TYR A 128 -13.01 -2.41 24.13
CA TYR A 128 -13.49 -1.79 25.37
C TYR A 128 -15.00 -1.61 25.43
N THR A 129 -15.66 -1.66 24.27
CA THR A 129 -17.10 -1.44 24.18
C THR A 129 -17.76 -2.79 23.94
N SER A 130 -18.36 -3.37 24.99
CA SER A 130 -19.38 -4.39 24.76
C SER A 130 -20.45 -3.76 23.86
N LEU A 131 -20.64 -4.29 22.66
CA LEU A 131 -21.70 -3.87 21.76
C LEU A 131 -23.03 -3.74 22.52
N PRO A 132 -23.93 -2.81 22.14
CA PRO A 132 -25.20 -2.61 22.85
C PRO A 132 -25.88 -3.93 23.14
N PHE A 133 -26.42 -4.10 24.35
CA PHE A 133 -27.04 -5.32 24.91
C PHE A 133 -28.01 -6.08 23.98
N PHE A 134 -28.47 -5.44 22.90
CA PHE A 134 -29.32 -6.01 21.86
C PHE A 134 -28.61 -6.89 20.81
N ILE A 135 -27.28 -6.91 20.77
CA ILE A 135 -26.52 -7.76 19.84
C ILE A 135 -26.18 -9.08 20.55
N SER A 136 -26.67 -10.21 20.02
CA SER A 136 -26.38 -11.54 20.56
C SER A 136 -24.87 -11.79 20.61
N SER A 137 -24.38 -12.50 21.63
CA SER A 137 -22.96 -12.85 21.82
C SER A 137 -22.30 -13.41 20.54
N ASN A 138 -23.00 -14.28 19.82
CA ASN A 138 -22.49 -14.91 18.59
C ASN A 138 -22.18 -13.91 17.46
N VAL A 139 -22.94 -12.81 17.37
CA VAL A 139 -22.72 -11.77 16.34
C VAL A 139 -21.51 -10.90 16.68
N ASN A 140 -21.27 -10.66 17.97
CA ASN A 140 -20.09 -9.95 18.45
C ASN A 140 -18.80 -10.73 18.14
N ASP A 141 -18.79 -12.04 18.38
CA ASP A 141 -17.61 -12.87 18.15
C ASP A 141 -17.27 -12.97 16.66
N ILE A 142 -18.27 -13.14 15.79
CA ILE A 142 -18.08 -13.12 14.33
C ILE A 142 -17.56 -11.76 13.87
N PHE A 143 -18.08 -10.65 14.42
CA PHE A 143 -17.61 -9.31 14.08
C PHE A 143 -16.14 -9.09 14.46
N ILE A 144 -15.74 -9.51 15.67
CA ILE A 144 -14.34 -9.44 16.14
C ILE A 144 -13.43 -10.32 15.27
N LEU A 145 -13.90 -11.50 14.87
CA LEU A 145 -13.14 -12.37 13.97
C LEU A 145 -12.96 -11.74 12.57
N LEU A 146 -14.01 -11.14 12.01
CA LEU A 146 -13.96 -10.50 10.68
C LEU A 146 -13.05 -9.26 10.69
N ILE A 147 -13.13 -8.42 11.73
CA ILE A 147 -12.25 -7.25 11.85
C ILE A 147 -10.80 -7.69 12.10
N GLY A 148 -10.59 -8.79 12.81
CA GLY A 148 -9.28 -9.43 12.97
C GLY A 148 -8.70 -9.89 11.63
N LEU A 149 -9.45 -10.68 10.87
CA LEU A 149 -9.02 -11.20 9.57
C LEU A 149 -8.66 -10.05 8.61
N PHE A 150 -9.53 -9.04 8.51
CA PHE A 150 -9.32 -7.92 7.61
C PHE A 150 -8.22 -6.97 8.10
N GLY A 151 -8.26 -6.54 9.36
CA GLY A 151 -7.33 -5.55 9.91
C GLY A 151 -5.92 -6.11 10.08
N TYR A 152 -5.78 -7.31 10.62
CA TYR A 152 -4.47 -7.97 10.70
C TYR A 152 -3.97 -8.38 9.30
N GLY A 153 -4.87 -8.78 8.40
CA GLY A 153 -4.55 -9.01 6.99
C GLY A 153 -3.94 -7.78 6.30
N LEU A 154 -4.55 -6.61 6.49
CA LEU A 154 -4.01 -5.35 5.99
C LEU A 154 -2.66 -5.00 6.61
N PHE A 155 -2.47 -5.27 7.91
CA PHE A 155 -1.19 -5.09 8.57
C PHE A 155 -0.09 -5.94 7.90
N VAL A 156 -0.30 -7.25 7.77
CA VAL A 156 0.66 -8.16 7.12
C VAL A 156 0.90 -7.76 5.65
N TYR A 157 -0.16 -7.44 4.91
CA TYR A 157 -0.06 -6.99 3.53
C TYR A 157 0.78 -5.72 3.40
N SER A 158 0.61 -4.77 4.31
CA SER A 158 1.41 -3.55 4.33
C SER A 158 2.90 -3.85 4.51
N LEU A 159 3.28 -4.80 5.37
CA LEU A 159 4.68 -5.19 5.54
C LEU A 159 5.29 -5.74 4.24
N LEU A 160 4.54 -6.56 3.51
CA LEU A 160 4.98 -7.10 2.22
C LEU A 160 5.01 -6.06 1.11
N LEU A 161 4.17 -5.02 1.19
CA LEU A 161 4.23 -3.89 0.26
C LEU A 161 5.53 -3.10 0.36
N ALA A 162 6.19 -3.09 1.52
CA ALA A 162 7.54 -2.52 1.63
C ALA A 162 8.50 -3.22 0.65
N THR A 163 8.46 -4.56 0.61
CA THR A 163 9.25 -5.35 -0.35
C THR A 163 8.83 -5.09 -1.79
N SER A 164 7.52 -4.98 -2.06
CA SER A 164 7.00 -4.64 -3.39
C SER A 164 7.56 -3.31 -3.91
N VAL A 165 7.56 -2.28 -3.06
CA VAL A 165 8.10 -0.96 -3.41
C VAL A 165 9.61 -1.01 -3.62
N CYS A 166 10.37 -1.74 -2.79
CA CYS A 166 11.80 -1.95 -3.02
C CYS A 166 12.09 -2.56 -4.39
N MET A 167 11.33 -3.60 -4.79
CA MET A 167 11.48 -4.24 -6.09
C MET A 167 11.07 -3.31 -7.25
N ALA A 168 10.06 -2.46 -7.04
CA ALA A 168 9.64 -1.47 -8.03
C ALA A 168 10.73 -0.41 -8.29
N ILE A 169 11.40 0.07 -7.23
CA ILE A 169 12.55 0.97 -7.35
C ILE A 169 13.70 0.25 -8.06
N TYR A 170 14.04 -0.98 -7.65
CA TYR A 170 15.11 -1.76 -8.28
C TYR A 170 14.89 -1.94 -9.79
N ARG A 171 13.66 -2.28 -10.20
CA ARG A 171 13.30 -2.39 -11.62
C ARG A 171 13.48 -1.07 -12.37
N MET A 172 13.08 0.05 -11.79
CA MET A 172 13.32 1.38 -12.39
C MET A 172 14.81 1.68 -12.53
N SER A 173 15.61 1.40 -11.50
CA SER A 173 17.06 1.63 -11.55
C SER A 173 17.73 0.81 -12.65
N GLY A 174 17.31 -0.45 -12.86
CA GLY A 174 17.80 -1.30 -13.95
C GLY A 174 17.45 -0.77 -15.35
N LEU A 175 16.22 -0.25 -15.51
CA LEU A 175 15.80 0.43 -16.75
C LEU A 175 16.70 1.63 -17.05
N TYR A 176 16.91 2.51 -16.07
CA TYR A 176 17.77 3.68 -16.22
C TYR A 176 19.22 3.32 -16.61
N ALA A 177 19.80 2.30 -15.96
CA ALA A 177 21.14 1.83 -16.29
C ALA A 177 21.24 1.34 -17.75
N THR A 178 20.21 0.64 -18.22
CA THR A 178 20.14 0.15 -19.60
C THR A 178 20.01 1.28 -20.61
N PHE A 179 19.21 2.31 -20.33
CA PHE A 179 19.09 3.49 -21.20
C PHE A 179 20.41 4.25 -21.32
N LYS A 180 21.07 4.52 -20.18
CA LYS A 180 22.37 5.22 -20.20
C LYS A 180 23.44 4.45 -20.98
N ALA A 181 23.47 3.13 -20.84
CA ALA A 181 24.41 2.29 -21.59
C ALA A 181 24.15 2.32 -23.12
N ARG A 182 22.91 2.58 -23.57
CA ARG A 182 22.59 2.71 -24.99
C ARG A 182 22.97 4.08 -25.54
N ASP A 183 22.75 5.14 -24.78
CA ASP A 183 23.15 6.51 -25.17
C ASP A 183 24.68 6.64 -25.31
N GLU A 184 25.48 5.86 -24.57
CA GLU A 184 26.95 5.84 -24.69
C GLU A 184 27.47 5.08 -25.94
N LEU A 185 26.59 4.35 -26.66
CA LEU A 185 26.94 3.55 -27.84
C LEU A 185 26.51 4.20 -29.17
N GLU A 186 25.69 5.27 -29.13
CA GLU A 186 25.25 6.07 -30.30
C GLU A 186 26.11 7.34 -30.48
#